data_AF-A0A375BTS8-F1
#
_entry.id   AF-A0A375BTS8-F1
#
_cell.length_a   1.000
_cell.length_b   1.000
_cell.length_c   1.000
_cell.angle_alpha   90.00
_cell.angle_beta   90.00
_cell.angle_gamma   90.00
#
_symmetry.space_group_name_H-M   'P 1'
#
loop_
_entity.id
_entity.type
_entity.pdbx_description
1 polymer ?
#
loop_
_entity_poly.entity_id
_entity_poly.type
_entity_poly.pdbx_seq_one_letter_code
_entity_poly.pdbx_strand_id
1 'polypeptide(L)'
;MQRVQQLKKLGRRVQKGFTLIELMIVVAIIGILAAIAIPQYQDYVTRSRWASVYSGLASVKTAIGMCTQENAGALANCDAGTAPVPAIADVNMPANAVLTSITDGVITVTGGAPLGGCVVTVTPGLVAGQSAITWAIASATAGCGRAVIGGV
;
A
#
# COMPACT_ATOMS: atom_id res chain seq x y z
N MET A 1 -51.07 1.27 -61.61
CA MET A 1 -50.58 2.33 -60.67
C MET A 1 -50.53 1.83 -59.22
N GLN A 2 -49.79 0.75 -58.91
CA GLN A 2 -49.77 0.15 -57.54
C GLN A 2 -48.39 0.09 -56.88
N ARG A 3 -47.31 0.45 -57.59
CA ARG A 3 -45.93 0.33 -57.06
C ARG A 3 -45.44 1.52 -56.23
N VAL A 4 -46.17 2.64 -56.20
CA VAL A 4 -45.72 3.89 -55.53
C VAL A 4 -46.17 3.97 -54.06
N GLN A 5 -47.09 3.09 -53.60
CA GLN A 5 -47.64 3.15 -52.24
C GLN A 5 -46.84 2.38 -51.17
N GLN A 6 -45.82 1.60 -51.55
CA GLN A 6 -45.08 0.72 -50.63
C GLN A 6 -43.87 1.40 -49.94
N LEU A 7 -43.44 2.60 -50.37
CA LEU A 7 -42.29 3.31 -49.78
C LEU A 7 -42.65 4.29 -48.65
N LYS A 8 -43.93 4.38 -48.26
CA LYS A 8 -44.40 5.36 -47.26
C LYS A 8 -44.54 4.81 -45.84
N LYS A 9 -43.90 3.67 -45.56
CA LYS A 9 -43.92 3.01 -44.25
C LYS A 9 -42.52 2.87 -43.62
N LEU A 10 -41.65 3.87 -43.81
CA LEU A 10 -40.52 4.07 -42.91
C LEU A 10 -41.07 4.68 -41.62
N GLY A 11 -41.51 3.81 -40.70
CA GLY A 11 -41.98 4.21 -39.38
C GLY A 11 -40.95 5.10 -38.70
N ARG A 12 -41.32 6.35 -38.46
CA ARG A 12 -40.54 7.32 -37.70
C ARG A 12 -40.37 6.74 -36.29
N ARG A 13 -39.25 6.09 -36.01
CA ARG A 13 -38.90 5.68 -34.64
C ARG A 13 -38.77 6.96 -33.84
N VAL A 14 -39.74 7.23 -32.98
CA VAL A 14 -39.66 8.33 -32.02
C VAL A 14 -38.48 7.98 -31.11
N GLN A 15 -37.38 8.74 -31.23
CA GLN A 15 -36.29 8.61 -30.30
C GLN A 15 -36.80 9.05 -28.93
N LYS A 16 -36.98 8.08 -28.02
CA LYS A 16 -37.22 8.35 -26.61
C LYS A 16 -35.89 8.81 -26.04
N GLY A 17 -35.75 10.13 -25.84
CA GLY A 17 -34.61 10.70 -25.14
C GLY A 17 -34.67 10.36 -23.65
N PHE A 18 -33.51 10.30 -23.00
CA PHE A 18 -33.41 10.25 -21.54
C PHE A 18 -34.04 11.51 -20.95
N THR A 19 -34.84 11.35 -19.89
CA THR A 19 -35.40 12.51 -19.19
C THR A 19 -34.32 13.14 -18.30
N LEU A 20 -34.42 14.47 -18.10
CA LEU A 20 -33.53 15.20 -17.19
C LEU A 20 -33.62 14.64 -15.75
N ILE A 21 -34.81 14.18 -15.35
CA ILE A 21 -35.04 13.62 -14.02
C ILE A 21 -34.35 12.25 -13.85
N GLU A 22 -34.36 11.39 -14.87
CA GLU A 22 -33.62 10.12 -14.83
C GLU A 22 -32.11 10.36 -14.68
N LEU A 23 -31.57 11.33 -15.41
CA LEU A 23 -30.15 11.65 -15.33
C LEU A 23 -29.78 12.21 -13.94
N MET A 24 -30.61 13.08 -13.36
CA MET A 24 -30.40 13.61 -12.02
C MET A 24 -30.38 12.52 -10.94
N ILE A 25 -31.27 11.53 -11.01
CA ILE A 25 -31.30 10.42 -10.05
C ILE A 25 -30.03 9.57 -10.18
N VAL A 26 -29.58 9.28 -11.41
CA VAL A 26 -28.36 8.51 -11.63
C VAL A 26 -27.13 9.21 -11.04
N VAL A 27 -27.00 10.53 -11.27
CA VAL A 27 -25.89 11.31 -10.71
C VAL A 27 -25.94 11.33 -9.19
N ALA A 28 -27.14 11.43 -8.60
CA ALA A 28 -27.31 11.39 -7.15
C ALA A 28 -26.83 10.04 -6.57
N ILE A 29 -27.18 8.91 -7.18
CA ILE A 29 -26.76 7.58 -6.74
C ILE A 29 -25.23 7.42 -6.88
N ILE A 30 -24.66 7.79 -8.03
CA ILE A 30 -23.21 7.73 -8.26
C ILE A 30 -22.48 8.61 -7.25
N GLY A 31 -23.01 9.79 -6.92
CA GLY A 31 -22.45 10.67 -5.91
C GLY A 31 -22.34 10.02 -4.53
N ILE A 32 -23.40 9.31 -4.10
CA ILE A 32 -23.40 8.58 -2.82
C ILE A 32 -22.36 7.44 -2.84
N LEU A 33 -22.33 6.65 -3.91
CA LEU A 33 -21.38 5.54 -4.03
C LEU A 33 -19.93 6.04 -4.07
N ALA A 34 -19.66 7.13 -4.81
CA ALA A 34 -18.33 7.71 -4.93
C ALA A 34 -17.81 8.24 -3.59
N ALA A 35 -18.67 8.85 -2.76
CA ALA A 35 -18.30 9.36 -1.45
C ALA A 35 -17.75 8.27 -0.51
N ILE A 36 -18.23 7.03 -0.63
CA ILE A 36 -17.77 5.89 0.17
C ILE A 36 -16.61 5.15 -0.53
N ALA A 37 -16.73 4.94 -1.84
CA ALA A 37 -15.79 4.12 -2.60
C ALA A 37 -14.42 4.78 -2.78
N ILE A 38 -14.36 6.10 -3.02
CA ILE A 38 -13.10 6.82 -3.24
C ILE A 38 -12.15 6.74 -2.04
N PRO A 39 -12.56 7.07 -0.79
CA PRO A 39 -11.65 6.98 0.35
C PRO A 39 -11.19 5.53 0.61
N GLN A 40 -12.10 4.56 0.44
CA GLN A 40 -11.76 3.13 0.59
C GLN A 40 -10.78 2.63 -0.48
N TYR A 41 -10.93 3.08 -1.73
CA TYR A 41 -10.00 2.74 -2.79
C TYR A 41 -8.62 3.38 -2.56
N GLN A 42 -8.58 4.63 -2.11
CA GLN A 42 -7.33 5.29 -1.72
C GLN A 42 -6.66 4.54 -0.56
N ASP A 43 -7.43 4.07 0.43
CA ASP A 43 -6.98 3.18 1.53
C ASP A 43 -6.27 1.94 1.00
N TYR A 44 -6.94 1.24 0.10
CA TYR A 44 -6.41 0.02 -0.52
C TYR A 44 -5.11 0.28 -1.29
N VAL A 45 -5.07 1.32 -2.11
CA VAL A 45 -3.88 1.66 -2.91
C VAL A 45 -2.71 2.06 -2.01
N THR A 46 -2.93 2.86 -0.97
CA THR A 46 -1.88 3.20 -0.01
C THR A 46 -1.35 1.96 0.70
N ARG A 47 -2.22 1.04 1.14
CA ARG A 47 -1.82 -0.23 1.77
C ARG A 47 -0.99 -1.10 0.82
N SER A 48 -1.40 -1.21 -0.45
CA SER A 48 -0.66 -1.96 -1.48
C SER A 48 0.73 -1.38 -1.73
N ARG A 49 0.86 -0.05 -1.75
CA ARG A 49 2.16 0.62 -1.88
C ARG A 49 3.06 0.33 -0.68
N TRP A 50 2.52 0.36 0.54
CA TRP A 50 3.26 -0.05 1.73
C TRP A 50 3.71 -1.52 1.64
N ALA A 51 2.91 -2.43 1.10
CA ALA A 51 3.33 -3.81 0.89
C ALA A 51 4.58 -3.91 0.00
N SER A 52 4.69 -3.08 -1.04
CA SER A 52 5.92 -2.98 -1.85
C SER A 52 7.11 -2.46 -1.03
N VAL A 53 6.91 -1.49 -0.12
CA VAL A 53 7.96 -1.00 0.79
C VAL A 53 8.50 -2.14 1.65
N TYR A 54 7.62 -2.93 2.29
CA TYR A 54 8.05 -4.06 3.11
C TYR A 54 8.75 -5.16 2.31
N SER A 55 8.35 -5.37 1.05
CA SER A 55 9.06 -6.30 0.17
C SER A 55 10.50 -5.85 -0.09
N GLY A 56 10.74 -4.54 -0.18
CA GLY A 56 12.08 -3.97 -0.31
C GLY A 56 12.94 -4.13 0.96
N LEU A 57 12.33 -4.34 2.12
CA LEU A 57 13.04 -4.60 3.38
C LEU A 57 13.45 -6.07 3.54
N ALA A 58 13.06 -6.98 2.64
CA ALA A 58 13.31 -8.40 2.79
C ALA A 58 14.82 -8.73 2.94
N SER A 59 15.68 -8.10 2.13
CA SER A 59 17.13 -8.29 2.21
C SER A 59 17.70 -7.80 3.54
N VAL A 60 17.22 -6.66 4.03
CA VAL A 60 17.63 -6.09 5.33
C VAL A 60 17.22 -7.00 6.47
N LYS A 61 15.99 -7.54 6.45
CA LYS A 61 15.51 -8.49 7.46
C LYS A 61 16.37 -9.76 7.50
N THR A 62 16.76 -10.29 6.34
CA THR A 62 17.68 -11.43 6.25
C THR A 62 19.05 -11.08 6.81
N ALA A 63 19.59 -9.90 6.49
CA ALA A 63 20.87 -9.43 7.01
C ALA A 63 20.86 -9.29 8.53
N ILE A 64 19.80 -8.73 9.11
CA ILE A 64 19.61 -8.68 10.57
C ILE A 64 19.52 -10.10 11.14
N GLY A 65 18.81 -11.01 10.46
CA GLY A 65 18.79 -12.43 10.82
C GLY A 65 20.17 -13.07 10.89
N MET A 66 21.07 -12.76 9.94
CA MET A 66 22.45 -13.23 9.98
C MET A 66 23.25 -12.57 11.11
N CYS A 67 23.12 -11.25 11.27
CA CYS A 67 23.77 -10.51 12.35
C CYS A 67 23.43 -11.09 13.73
N THR A 68 22.15 -11.39 13.98
CA THR A 68 21.74 -12.00 15.26
C THR A 68 22.34 -13.39 15.47
N GLN A 69 22.54 -14.18 14.42
CA GLN A 69 23.19 -15.50 14.53
C GLN A 69 24.68 -15.37 14.85
N GLU A 70 25.36 -14.39 14.27
CA GLU A 70 26.78 -14.10 14.56
C GLU A 70 26.97 -13.54 15.97
N ASN A 71 26.00 -12.77 16.47
CA ASN A 71 26.03 -12.13 17.79
C ASN A 71 25.34 -12.96 18.89
N ALA A 72 25.40 -14.30 18.80
CA ALA A 72 24.88 -15.23 19.81
C ALA A 72 23.40 -14.98 20.21
N GLY A 73 22.58 -14.58 19.23
CA GLY A 73 21.16 -14.27 19.43
C GLY A 73 20.90 -12.87 19.96
N ALA A 74 21.89 -11.97 19.97
CA ALA A 74 21.71 -10.57 20.31
C ALA A 74 21.47 -9.71 19.07
N LEU A 75 20.57 -8.73 19.20
CA LEU A 75 20.35 -7.69 18.19
C LEU A 75 21.32 -6.51 18.32
N ALA A 76 22.08 -6.46 19.42
CA ALA A 76 23.02 -5.39 19.69
C ALA A 76 24.02 -5.23 18.54
N ASN A 77 24.20 -3.99 18.07
CA ASN A 77 25.08 -3.62 16.97
C ASN A 77 24.68 -4.15 15.58
N CYS A 78 23.46 -4.68 15.41
CA CYS A 78 22.88 -4.94 14.09
C CYS A 78 22.41 -3.63 13.44
N ASP A 79 23.35 -2.69 13.29
CA ASP A 79 23.15 -1.34 12.80
C ASP A 79 23.45 -1.24 11.30
N ALA A 80 22.90 -0.21 10.66
CA ALA A 80 23.20 0.03 9.25
C ALA A 80 24.72 0.21 9.00
N GLY A 81 25.26 -0.52 8.03
CA GLY A 81 26.66 -0.45 7.64
C GLY A 81 27.60 -1.33 8.46
N THR A 82 27.11 -1.98 9.51
CA THR A 82 27.86 -3.01 10.24
C THR A 82 27.57 -4.36 9.59
N ALA A 83 28.59 -4.99 8.99
CA ALA A 83 28.42 -6.29 8.35
C ALA A 83 27.78 -7.31 9.33
N PRO A 84 26.77 -8.10 8.88
CA PRO A 84 26.27 -8.23 7.51
C PRO A 84 25.16 -7.24 7.10
N VAL A 85 24.78 -6.30 7.95
CA VAL A 85 23.72 -5.31 7.68
C VAL A 85 24.22 -4.23 6.70
N PRO A 86 23.54 -4.00 5.56
CA PRO A 86 23.97 -3.00 4.58
C PRO A 86 23.87 -1.57 5.14
N ALA A 87 24.67 -0.66 4.60
CA ALA A 87 24.47 0.76 4.86
C ALA A 87 23.13 1.22 4.25
N ILE A 88 22.52 2.24 4.84
CA ILE A 88 21.21 2.76 4.37
C ILE A 88 21.24 3.14 2.89
N ALA A 89 22.35 3.73 2.45
CA ALA A 89 22.54 4.16 1.06
C ALA A 89 22.54 3.02 0.03
N ASP A 90 22.83 1.78 0.47
CA ASP A 90 22.90 0.60 -0.40
C ASP A 90 21.57 -0.15 -0.49
N VAL A 91 20.58 0.25 0.32
CA VAL A 91 19.26 -0.38 0.34
C VAL A 91 18.35 0.30 -0.69
N ASN A 92 18.01 -0.42 -1.75
CA ASN A 92 17.08 0.07 -2.76
C ASN A 92 15.64 0.04 -2.24
N MET A 93 15.06 1.22 -1.97
CA MET A 93 13.67 1.40 -1.57
C MET A 93 12.79 1.80 -2.77
N PRO A 94 11.51 1.40 -2.80
CA PRO A 94 10.59 1.88 -3.82
C PRO A 94 10.38 3.40 -3.70
N ALA A 95 9.96 4.02 -4.81
CA ALA A 95 9.76 5.46 -4.87
C ALA A 95 8.86 5.98 -3.74
N ASN A 96 9.22 7.14 -3.19
CA ASN A 96 8.56 7.82 -2.06
C ASN A 96 8.72 7.13 -0.70
N ALA A 97 9.44 6.02 -0.58
CA ALA A 97 9.87 5.48 0.71
C ALA A 97 11.37 5.71 0.92
N VAL A 98 11.73 6.07 2.15
CA VAL A 98 13.12 6.32 2.55
C VAL A 98 13.39 5.52 3.82
N LEU A 99 14.37 4.63 3.77
CA LEU A 99 14.93 4.02 4.96
C LEU A 99 15.71 5.09 5.72
N THR A 100 15.35 5.36 6.97
CA THR A 100 15.94 6.45 7.76
C THR A 100 16.89 5.96 8.84
N SER A 101 16.67 4.76 9.39
CA SER A 101 17.61 4.13 10.32
C SER A 101 17.49 2.61 10.33
N ILE A 102 18.61 1.96 10.65
CA ILE A 102 18.63 0.60 11.19
C ILE A 102 19.49 0.67 12.44
N THR A 103 18.90 0.41 13.60
CA THR A 103 19.61 0.45 14.89
C THR A 103 19.19 -0.73 15.74
N ASP A 104 20.14 -1.54 16.20
CA ASP A 104 19.90 -2.80 16.92
C ASP A 104 18.83 -3.67 16.22
N GLY A 105 18.90 -3.73 14.88
CA GLY A 105 17.95 -4.43 14.02
C GLY A 105 16.56 -3.79 13.90
N VAL A 106 16.26 -2.70 14.59
CA VAL A 106 15.04 -1.92 14.40
C VAL A 106 15.17 -1.07 13.14
N ILE A 107 14.26 -1.28 12.19
CA ILE A 107 14.25 -0.59 10.90
C ILE A 107 13.23 0.54 10.95
N THR A 108 13.63 1.77 10.59
CA THR A 108 12.70 2.90 10.45
C THR A 108 12.59 3.35 9.01
N VAL A 109 11.37 3.47 8.50
CA VAL A 109 11.07 3.92 7.13
C VAL A 109 10.09 5.08 7.17
N THR A 110 10.38 6.12 6.40
CA THR A 110 9.50 7.26 6.18
C THR A 110 8.92 7.19 4.77
N GLY A 111 7.59 7.20 4.66
CA GLY A 111 6.88 7.25 3.38
C GLY A 111 6.35 8.66 3.08
N GLY A 112 6.86 9.30 2.04
CA GLY A 112 6.32 10.56 1.49
C GLY A 112 5.00 10.36 0.72
N ALA A 113 4.42 11.40 0.15
CA ALA A 113 3.26 11.25 -0.72
C ALA A 113 3.62 10.32 -1.90
N PRO A 114 2.82 9.30 -2.23
CA PRO A 114 1.44 9.06 -1.82
C PRO A 114 1.25 7.95 -0.74
N LEU A 115 2.28 7.68 0.06
CA LEU A 115 2.25 6.73 1.19
C LEU A 115 1.62 7.31 2.47
N GLY A 116 1.23 8.57 2.45
CA GLY A 116 0.51 9.22 3.55
C GLY A 116 1.38 9.95 4.57
N GLY A 117 2.67 10.15 4.31
CA GLY A 117 3.56 10.87 5.24
C GLY A 117 3.93 10.06 6.48
N CYS A 118 3.71 8.74 6.46
CA CYS A 118 3.82 7.89 7.64
C CYS A 118 5.27 7.51 7.93
N VAL A 119 5.64 7.55 9.21
CA VAL A 119 6.86 6.93 9.72
C VAL A 119 6.50 5.58 10.33
N VAL A 120 7.17 4.53 9.88
CA VAL A 120 6.94 3.15 10.28
C VAL A 120 8.22 2.58 10.88
N THR A 121 8.07 1.88 11.99
CA THR A 121 9.13 1.12 12.65
C THR A 121 8.83 -0.37 12.53
N VAL A 122 9.80 -1.14 12.05
CA VAL A 122 9.75 -2.60 11.95
C VAL A 122 10.74 -3.16 12.97
N THR A 123 10.21 -3.80 14.00
CA THR A 123 10.96 -4.23 15.19
C THR A 123 11.09 -5.76 15.18
N PRO A 124 12.31 -6.31 15.24
CA PRO A 124 12.53 -7.74 15.39
C PRO A 124 12.17 -8.18 16.81
N GLY A 125 11.45 -9.29 16.92
CA GLY A 125 11.16 -10.00 18.15
C GLY A 125 11.85 -11.35 18.15
N LEU A 126 12.72 -11.56 19.13
CA LEU A 126 13.41 -12.83 19.35
C LEU A 126 12.65 -13.64 20.40
N VAL A 127 12.16 -14.82 20.02
CA VAL A 127 11.46 -15.73 20.94
C VAL A 127 12.42 -16.86 21.32
N ALA A 128 12.66 -17.04 22.61
CA ALA A 128 13.55 -18.10 23.11
C ALA A 128 13.08 -19.47 22.60
N GLY A 129 14.02 -20.24 22.04
CA GLY A 129 13.74 -21.56 21.47
C GLY A 129 13.15 -21.55 20.05
N GLN A 130 12.98 -20.38 19.42
CA GLN A 130 12.67 -20.27 18.00
C GLN A 130 13.87 -19.74 17.22
N SER A 131 14.16 -20.37 16.08
CA SER A 131 15.16 -19.87 15.13
C SER A 131 14.64 -18.75 14.23
N ALA A 132 13.32 -18.50 14.25
CA ALA A 132 12.68 -17.48 13.43
C ALA A 132 12.57 -16.14 14.18
N ILE A 133 12.95 -15.05 13.50
CA ILE A 133 12.70 -13.68 13.98
C ILE A 133 11.26 -13.30 13.62
N THR A 134 10.48 -12.91 14.62
CA THR A 134 9.15 -12.32 14.43
C THR A 134 9.29 -10.82 14.15
N TRP A 135 8.39 -10.21 13.37
CA TRP A 135 8.52 -8.79 13.05
C TRP A 135 7.25 -8.02 13.43
N ALA A 136 7.37 -7.17 14.45
CA ALA A 136 6.32 -6.23 14.81
C ALA A 136 6.43 -4.98 13.94
N ILE A 137 5.30 -4.50 13.43
CA ILE A 137 5.23 -3.28 12.64
C ILE A 137 4.37 -2.28 13.41
N ALA A 138 4.90 -1.08 13.62
CA ALA A 138 4.19 0.03 14.23
C ALA A 138 4.39 1.30 13.40
N SER A 139 3.49 2.27 13.56
CA SER A 139 3.68 3.61 13.01
C SER A 139 3.76 4.62 14.13
N ALA A 140 4.74 5.52 14.04
CA ALA A 140 4.89 6.65 14.96
C ALA A 140 3.93 7.82 14.62
N THR A 141 3.22 7.74 13.49
CA THR A 141 2.38 8.81 12.97
C THR A 141 0.90 8.49 13.19
N ALA A 142 0.14 9.41 13.79
CA ALA A 142 -1.30 9.25 13.95
C ALA A 142 -2.01 9.14 12.59
N GLY A 143 -3.03 8.29 12.48
CA GLY A 143 -3.79 8.09 11.24
C GLY A 143 -3.13 7.17 10.20
N CYS A 144 -1.95 6.62 10.50
CA CYS A 144 -1.19 5.76 9.59
C CYS A 144 -1.48 4.26 9.72
N GLY A 145 -2.68 3.87 10.14
CA GLY A 145 -3.10 2.46 10.23
C GLY A 145 -3.04 1.71 8.89
N ARG A 146 -3.06 2.44 7.76
CA ARG A 146 -2.83 1.92 6.39
C ARG A 146 -1.42 1.35 6.21
N ALA A 147 -0.44 1.94 6.87
CA ALA A 147 0.96 1.58 6.75
C ALA A 147 1.27 0.29 7.53
N VAL A 148 0.57 0.04 8.62
CA VAL A 148 0.69 -1.19 9.43
C VAL A 148 -0.12 -2.31 8.76
N ILE A 149 0.51 -3.04 7.84
CA ILE A 149 -0.01 -4.31 7.33
C ILE A 149 0.41 -5.42 8.29
N GLY A 150 -0.53 -6.33 8.60
CA GLY A 150 -0.43 -7.28 9.70
C GLY A 150 0.93 -7.97 9.80
N GLY A 151 1.47 -8.00 11.03
CA GLY A 151 2.69 -8.72 11.35
C GLY A 151 2.49 -10.22 11.18
N VAL A 152 3.44 -10.85 10.51
CA VAL A 152 3.72 -12.28 10.61
C VAL A 152 4.90 -12.46 11.55
#